data_AF-A0A1J4SB88-F1
#
_entry.id   AF-A0A1J4SB88-F1
#
_cell.length_a   1.000
_cell.length_b   1.000
_cell.length_c   1.000
_cell.angle_alpha   90.00
_cell.angle_beta   90.00
_cell.angle_gamma   90.00
#
_symmetry.space_group_name_H-M   'P 1'
#
loop_
_entity.id
_entity.type
_entity.pdbx_description
1 polymer ?
#
loop_
_entity_poly.entity_id
_entity_poly.type
_entity_poly.pdbx_seq_one_letter_code
_entity_poly.pdbx_strand_id
1 'polypeptide(L)' 'MKIVSKLIFFEWDKGNIDKNLIKHNVTNREIEEVFENDPKFIFRDEKHSQEEERYGLYGKTKAERLR' A
#
# COMPACT_ATOMS: atom_id res chain seq x y z
N MET A 1 -17.89 -9.92 5.17
CA MET A 1 -16.97 -9.26 4.23
C MET A 1 -16.65 -10.23 3.10
N LYS A 2 -16.83 -9.84 1.83
CA LYS A 2 -16.53 -10.71 0.69
C LYS A 2 -15.10 -10.42 0.25
N ILE A 3 -14.18 -11.36 0.48
CA ILE A 3 -12.79 -11.21 0.08
C ILE A 3 -12.71 -11.46 -1.42
N VAL A 4 -12.21 -10.48 -2.17
CA VAL A 4 -11.95 -10.62 -3.61
C VAL A 4 -10.49 -11.05 -3.75
N SER A 5 -10.24 -12.14 -4.47
CA SER A 5 -8.88 -12.69 -4.65
C SER A 5 -8.01 -11.91 -5.63
N LYS A 6 -8.59 -10.91 -6.30
CA LYS A 6 -7.93 -10.13 -7.35
C LYS A 6 -8.00 -8.64 -7.01
N LEU A 7 -6.87 -7.96 -7.16
CA LEU A 7 -6.79 -6.50 -7.11
C LEU A 7 -7.76 -5.90 -8.14
N ILE A 8 -8.57 -4.92 -7.71
CA ILE A 8 -9.58 -4.29 -8.57
C ILE A 8 -9.10 -2.91 -9.02
N PHE A 9 -8.85 -2.01 -8.06
CA PHE A 9 -8.31 -0.66 -8.28
C PHE A 9 -7.77 -0.09 -6.96
N PHE A 10 -6.99 1.00 -7.05
CA PHE A 10 -6.55 1.79 -5.90
C PHE A 10 -7.38 3.06 -5.79
N GLU A 11 -7.83 3.35 -4.58
CA GLU A 11 -8.51 4.60 -4.26
C GLU A 11 -7.58 5.47 -3.41
N TRP A 12 -7.28 6.67 -3.92
CA TRP A 12 -6.52 7.67 -3.21
C TRP A 12 -7.40 8.90 -2.99
N ASP A 13 -7.48 9.37 -1.75
CA ASP A 13 -8.05 10.69 -1.50
C ASP A 13 -7.08 11.80 -1.94
N LYS A 14 -7.64 13.00 -2.12
CA LYS A 14 -6.89 14.18 -2.58
C LYS A 14 -5.77 14.63 -1.64
N GLY A 15 -5.83 14.27 -0.36
CA GLY A 15 -4.80 14.65 0.64
C GLY A 15 -3.65 13.65 0.71
N ASN A 16 -3.89 12.41 0.27
CA ASN A 16 -2.91 11.34 0.24
C ASN A 16 -2.29 11.15 -1.14
N ILE A 17 -2.95 11.58 -2.21
CA ILE A 17 -2.33 11.68 -3.53
C ILE A 17 -1.09 12.60 -3.44
N ASP A 18 0.04 12.15 -3.96
CA ASP A 18 1.35 12.83 -3.95
C ASP A 18 2.03 13.07 -2.58
N LYS A 19 1.36 12.80 -1.46
CA LYS A 19 1.95 12.96 -0.12
C LYS A 19 3.25 12.15 0.05
N ASN A 20 3.27 10.92 -0.47
CA ASN A 20 4.46 10.07 -0.43
C ASN A 20 5.56 10.56 -1.37
N LEU A 21 5.19 11.14 -2.51
CA LEU A 21 6.16 11.71 -3.45
C LEU A 21 6.86 12.91 -2.81
N ILE A 22 6.09 13.82 -2.20
CA ILE A 22 6.62 15.02 -1.55
C ILE A 22 7.51 14.67 -0.35
N LYS A 23 7.09 13.72 0.48
CA LYS A 23 7.79 13.39 1.73
C LYS A 23 8.96 12.42 1.55
N HIS A 24 8.86 11.51 0.60
CA HIS A 24 9.74 10.34 0.50
C HIS A 24 10.27 10.08 -0.91
N ASN A 25 9.91 10.91 -1.89
CA ASN A 25 10.25 10.71 -3.30
C ASN A 25 9.77 9.36 -3.83
N VAL A 26 8.61 8.89 -3.37
CA VAL A 26 7.97 7.63 -3.79
C VAL A 26 6.62 7.96 -4.43
N THR A 27 6.46 7.60 -5.71
CA THR A 27 5.20 7.82 -6.43
C THR A 27 4.12 6.84 -5.97
N ASN A 28 2.84 7.21 -6.09
CA ASN A 28 1.74 6.29 -5.81
C ASN A 28 1.86 5.00 -6.62
N ARG A 29 2.20 5.11 -7.91
CA ARG A 29 2.43 3.96 -8.78
C ARG A 29 3.50 3.00 -8.25
N GLU A 30 4.60 3.52 -7.69
CA GLU A 30 5.65 2.69 -7.09
C GLU A 30 5.14 1.93 -5.85
N ILE A 31 4.24 2.53 -5.07
CA ILE A 31 3.60 1.88 -3.91
C ILE A 31 2.61 0.81 -4.37
N GLU A 32 1.82 1.11 -5.41
CA GLU A 32 0.85 0.20 -6.00
C GLU A 32 1.50 -1.09 -6.53
N GLU A 33 2.73 -1.01 -7.08
CA GLU A 33 3.49 -2.18 -7.53
C GLU A 33 3.67 -3.24 -6.43
N VAL A 34 3.78 -2.81 -5.17
CA VAL A 34 4.00 -3.71 -4.03
C VAL A 34 2.83 -4.67 -3.83
N PHE A 35 1.62 -4.27 -4.23
CA PHE A 35 0.43 -5.12 -4.11
C PHE A 35 0.41 -6.25 -5.15
N GLU A 36 1.00 -6.01 -6.33
CA GLU A 36 1.06 -7.01 -7.41
C GLU A 36 2.29 -7.91 -7.31
N ASN A 37 3.39 -7.40 -6.76
CA ASN A 37 4.64 -8.13 -6.70
C ASN A 37 4.69 -9.12 -5.52
N ASP A 38 5.51 -10.15 -5.67
CA ASP A 38 5.88 -11.07 -4.60
C ASP A 38 7.42 -11.13 -4.49
N PRO A 39 7.98 -11.34 -3.28
CA PRO A 39 7.27 -11.55 -2.02
C PRO A 39 6.72 -10.25 -1.40
N LYS A 40 5.56 -10.36 -0.75
CA LYS A 40 4.95 -9.29 0.06
C LYS A 40 4.47 -9.84 1.40
N PHE A 41 4.44 -8.96 2.40
CA PHE A 41 4.02 -9.26 3.76
C PHE A 41 2.96 -8.25 4.19
N ILE A 42 1.76 -8.75 4.51
CA ILE A 42 0.65 -7.95 5.01
C ILE A 42 0.49 -8.22 6.49
N PHE A 43 0.35 -7.18 7.30
CA PHE A 43 0.14 -7.29 8.73
C PHE A 43 -0.88 -6.27 9.21
N ARG A 44 -1.56 -6.58 10.31
CA ARG A 44 -2.53 -5.65 10.91
C ARG A 44 -1.79 -4.54 11.64
N ASP A 45 -2.18 -3.30 11.38
CA ASP A 45 -1.66 -2.14 12.10
C ASP A 45 -2.52 -1.89 13.35
N GLU A 46 -2.21 -2.62 14.43
CA GLU A 46 -3.00 -2.60 15.67
C GLU A 46 -3.11 -1.18 16.24
N LYS A 47 -2.05 -0.38 16.14
CA LYS A 47 -2.00 0.98 16.66
C LYS A 47 -3.02 1.89 15.98
N HIS A 48 -3.15 1.79 14.66
CA HIS A 48 -4.08 2.64 13.91
C HIS A 48 -5.43 1.96 13.62
N SER A 49 -5.62 0.70 14.04
CA SER A 49 -6.85 -0.07 13.79
C SER A 49 -7.93 0.06 14.87
N GLN A 50 -8.04 1.21 15.52
CA GLN A 50 -8.95 1.40 16.66
C GLN A 50 -10.39 1.67 16.21
N GLU A 51 -10.59 2.59 15.25
CA GLU A 51 -11.91 2.97 14.73
C GLU A 51 -12.25 2.26 13.41
N GLU A 52 -11.24 1.95 12.60
CA GLU A 52 -11.35 1.24 11.33
C GLU A 52 -10.22 0.22 11.20
N GLU A 53 -10.39 -0.85 10.44
CA GLU A 53 -9.30 -1.81 10.24
C GLU A 53 -8.25 -1.25 9.26
N ARG A 54 -6.98 -1.23 9.70
CA ARG A 54 -5.86 -0.79 8.87
C ARG A 54 -4.78 -1.87 8.82
N TYR A 55 -4.19 -2.02 7.64
CA TYR A 55 -3.17 -3.01 7.36
C TYR A 55 -1.94 -2.33 6.77
N GLY A 56 -0.77 -2.77 7.21
CA GLY A 56 0.50 -2.46 6.56
C GLY A 56 0.82 -3.51 5.50
N LEU A 57 1.55 -3.08 4.48
CA LEU A 57 2.10 -3.92 3.42
C LEU A 57 3.58 -3.58 3.30
N TYR A 58 4.44 -4.59 3.40
CA TYR A 58 5.83 -4.50 2.99
C TYR A 58 6.06 -5.39 1.77
N GLY A 59 6.79 -4.90 0.79
CA GLY A 59 7.19 -5.71 -0.34
C GLY A 59 8.14 -5.00 -1.29
N LYS A 60 8.45 -5.67 -2.40
CA LYS A 60 9.40 -5.16 -3.38
C LYS A 60 8.71 -4.55 -4.59
N THR A 61 9.27 -3.44 -5.07
CA THR A 61 8.92 -2.87 -6.37
C THR A 61 9.65 -3.58 -7.50
N LYS A 62 9.30 -3.30 -8.76
CA LYS A 62 10.00 -3.87 -9.92
C LYS A 62 11.47 -3.45 -10.01
N ALA A 63 11.82 -2.33 -9.36
CA ALA A 63 13.18 -1.84 -9.24
C ALA A 63 13.93 -2.43 -8.02
N GLU A 64 13.42 -3.52 -7.43
CA GLU A 64 13.98 -4.21 -6.25
C GLU A 64 14.09 -3.31 -5.00
N ARG A 65 13.30 -2.24 -4.92
CA ARG A 65 13.25 -1.39 -3.73
C ARG A 65 12.25 -1.97 -2.73
N LEU A 66 12.65 -2.03 -1.46
CA LEU A 66 11.73 -2.37 -0.38
C LEU A 66 10.87 -1.14 -0.05
N ARG A 67 9.56 -1.34 -0.01
CA ARG A 67 8.54 -0.34 0.32
C ARG A 67 7.60 -0.91 1.36
#